data_AF-A0A9P5SA10-F1
#
_entry.id   AF-A0A9P5SA10-F1
#
_cell.length_a   1.000
_cell.length_b   1.000
_cell.length_c   1.000
_cell.angle_alpha   90.00
_cell.angle_beta   90.00
_cell.angle_gamma   90.00
#
_symmetry.space_group_name_H-M   'P 1'
#
loop_
_entity.id
_entity.type
_entity.pdbx_description
1 polymer ?
#
loop_
_entity_poly.entity_id
_entity_poly.type
_entity_poly.pdbx_seq_one_letter_code
_entity_poly.pdbx_strand_id
1 'polypeptide(L)' 'MSAVRAPPPPLKLEIVESRPLTAAETVSKLNNFLSNGTAIHSAPTSIAHQVTQVHEKLRLESKRQH' A
#
# COMPACT_ATOMS: atom_id res chain seq x y z
N MET A 1 18.79 12.44 33.54
CA MET A 1 17.45 12.73 32.99
C MET A 1 17.50 12.49 31.48
N SER A 2 16.84 11.45 30.98
CA SER A 2 16.83 11.13 29.54
C SER A 2 15.92 12.12 28.81
N ALA A 3 16.45 12.85 27.83
CA ALA A 3 15.68 13.77 27.01
C ALA A 3 14.64 13.01 26.20
N VAL A 4 13.35 13.33 26.40
CA VAL A 4 12.26 12.82 25.56
C VAL A 4 12.38 13.51 24.20
N ARG A 5 12.83 12.76 23.18
CA ARG A 5 12.94 13.27 21.81
C ARG A 5 11.53 13.55 21.28
N ALA A 6 11.25 14.81 20.95
CA ALA A 6 9.98 15.20 20.34
C ALA A 6 9.77 14.46 19.01
N PRO A 7 8.53 14.03 18.70
CA PRO A 7 8.23 13.40 17.41
C PRO A 7 8.46 14.40 16.26
N PRO A 8 8.81 13.91 15.06
CA PRO A 8 8.94 14.79 13.90
C PRO A 8 7.63 15.52 13.61
N PRO A 9 7.69 16.76 13.09
CA PRO A 9 6.50 17.49 12.69
C PRO A 9 5.74 16.73 11.59
N PRO A 10 4.39 16.87 11.51
CA PRO A 10 3.60 16.21 10.48
C PRO A 10 4.01 16.70 9.10
N LEU A 11 4.05 15.78 8.14
CA LEU A 11 4.34 16.11 6.74
C LEU A 11 3.12 16.81 6.11
N LYS A 12 3.36 17.91 5.41
CA LYS A 12 2.34 18.54 4.56
C LYS A 12 2.23 17.72 3.27
N LEU A 13 1.07 17.10 3.06
CA LEU A 13 0.75 16.34 1.86
C LEU A 13 -0.13 17.18 0.94
N GLU A 14 0.16 17.16 -0.35
CA GLU A 14 -0.65 17.79 -1.40
C GLU A 14 -0.97 16.74 -2.46
N ILE A 15 -2.24 16.65 -2.85
CA ILE A 15 -2.67 15.73 -3.90
C ILE A 15 -2.48 16.45 -5.24
N VAL A 16 -1.43 16.07 -5.97
CA VAL A 16 -1.11 16.66 -7.28
C VAL A 16 -2.07 16.16 -8.36
N GLU A 17 -2.46 14.88 -8.31
CA GLU A 17 -3.36 14.26 -9.27
C GLU A 17 -4.08 13.07 -8.64
N SER A 18 -5.35 12.86 -9.02
CA SER A 18 -6.11 11.66 -8.70
C SER A 18 -6.83 11.18 -9.95
N ARG A 19 -6.60 9.91 -10.32
CA ARG A 19 -7.26 9.29 -11.47
C ARG A 19 -7.72 7.87 -11.12
N PRO A 20 -8.86 7.42 -11.68
CA PRO A 20 -9.30 6.04 -11.53
C PRO A 20 -8.27 5.08 -12.11
N LEU A 21 -8.13 3.92 -11.48
CA LEU A 21 -7.31 2.81 -11.98
C LEU A 21 -8.21 1.63 -12.34
N THR A 22 -7.84 0.91 -13.39
CA THR A 22 -8.46 -0.38 -13.71
C THR A 22 -8.04 -1.45 -12.69
N ALA A 23 -8.79 -2.56 -12.64
CA ALA A 23 -8.45 -3.70 -11.79
C ALA A 23 -7.05 -4.26 -12.12
N ALA A 24 -6.73 -4.38 -13.42
CA ALA A 24 -5.43 -4.87 -13.88
C ALA A 24 -4.27 -3.95 -13.45
N GLU A 25 -4.42 -2.63 -13.61
CA GLU A 25 -3.41 -1.65 -13.17
C GLU A 25 -3.23 -1.69 -11.64
N THR A 26 -4.33 -1.85 -10.90
CA THR A 26 -4.30 -1.95 -9.44
C THR A 26 -3.54 -3.19 -8.98
N VAL A 27 -3.82 -4.35 -9.60
CA VAL A 27 -3.09 -5.61 -9.32
C VAL A 27 -1.60 -5.48 -9.64
N SER A 28 -1.25 -4.84 -10.76
CA SER A 28 0.16 -4.61 -11.13
C SER A 28 0.87 -3.74 -10.08
N LYS A 29 0.25 -2.64 -9.66
CA LYS A 29 0.81 -1.74 -8.63
C LYS A 29 0.93 -2.42 -7.26
N LEU A 30 -0.06 -3.22 -6.86
CA LEU A 30 -0.03 -3.97 -5.60
C LEU A 30 1.05 -5.06 -5.61
N ASN A 31 1.24 -5.79 -6.72
CA ASN A 31 2.34 -6.75 -6.85
C ASN A 31 3.70 -6.06 -6.67
N ASN A 32 3.89 -4.92 -7.33
CA ASN A 32 5.12 -4.15 -7.20
C ASN A 32 5.34 -3.65 -5.76
N PHE A 33 4.28 -3.16 -5.11
CA PHE A 33 4.34 -2.69 -3.73
C PHE A 33 4.67 -3.81 -2.74
N LEU A 34 4.07 -4.99 -2.91
CA LEU A 34 4.31 -6.16 -2.06
C LEU A 34 5.70 -6.79 -2.28
N SER A 35 6.24 -6.69 -3.49
CA SER A 35 7.52 -7.31 -3.86
C SER A 35 8.73 -6.40 -3.59
N ASN A 36 8.57 -5.09 -3.79
CA ASN A 36 9.67 -4.12 -3.78
C ASN A 36 9.52 -3.05 -2.68
N GLY A 37 8.38 -2.96 -2.01
CA GLY A 37 8.10 -1.93 -1.02
C GLY A 37 8.77 -2.21 0.32
N THR A 38 9.88 -1.55 0.63
CA THR A 38 10.51 -1.62 1.97
C THR A 38 9.54 -1.26 3.10
N ALA A 39 8.58 -0.37 2.82
CA ALA A 39 7.55 0.05 3.77
C ALA A 39 6.63 -1.09 4.23
N ILE A 40 6.25 -2.03 3.34
CA ILE A 40 5.33 -3.12 3.72
C ILE A 40 6.01 -4.15 4.63
N HIS A 41 7.33 -4.34 4.46
CA HIS A 41 8.12 -5.22 5.32
C HIS A 41 8.35 -4.64 6.72
N SER A 42 8.33 -3.31 6.86
CA SER A 42 8.36 -2.61 8.14
C SER A 42 6.98 -2.38 8.77
N ALA A 43 5.90 -2.63 8.01
CA ALA A 43 4.55 -2.41 8.49
C ALA A 43 4.15 -3.49 9.50
N PRO A 44 3.24 -3.18 10.44
CA PRO A 44 2.60 -4.19 11.28
C PRO A 44 2.03 -5.33 10.44
N THR A 45 2.22 -6.58 10.91
CA THR A 45 1.81 -7.80 10.22
C THR A 45 0.34 -7.78 9.79
N SER A 46 -0.53 -7.15 10.58
CA SER A 46 -1.96 -6.99 10.26
C SER A 46 -2.18 -6.17 8.99
N ILE A 47 -1.41 -5.11 8.77
CA ILE A 47 -1.51 -4.25 7.58
C ILE A 47 -0.99 -5.01 6.36
N ALA A 48 0.16 -5.67 6.47
CA ALA A 48 0.69 -6.50 5.39
C ALA A 48 -0.30 -7.60 4.97
N HIS A 49 -0.91 -8.28 5.95
CA HIS A 49 -1.93 -9.31 5.68
C HIS A 49 -3.18 -8.74 5.00
N GLN A 50 -3.68 -7.59 5.44
CA GLN A 50 -4.83 -6.93 4.81
C GLN A 50 -4.54 -6.54 3.35
N VAL A 51 -3.36 -5.99 3.07
CA VAL A 51 -2.95 -5.63 1.70
C VAL A 51 -2.86 -6.87 0.81
N THR A 52 -2.28 -7.96 1.32
CA THR A 52 -2.23 -9.24 0.59
C THR A 52 -3.63 -9.79 0.31
N GLN A 53 -4.56 -9.72 1.27
CA GLN A 53 -5.95 -10.16 1.07
C GLN A 53 -6.68 -9.34 -0.01
N VAL A 54 -6.45 -8.03 -0.05
CA VAL A 54 -7.01 -7.15 -1.10
C VAL A 54 -6.43 -7.51 -2.46
N HIS A 55 -5.11 -7.73 -2.52
CA HIS A 55 -4.43 -8.13 -3.76
C HIS A 55 -5.00 -9.44 -4.33
N GLU A 56 -5.20 -10.47 -3.49
CA GLU A 56 -5.75 -11.74 -3.95
C GLU A 56 -7.19 -11.62 -4.44
N LYS A 57 -8.04 -10.83 -3.76
CA LYS A 57 -9.41 -10.57 -4.22
C LYS A 57 -9.44 -9.91 -5.60
N LEU A 58 -8.63 -8.87 -5.80
CA LEU A 58 -8.54 -8.15 -7.07
C LEU A 58 -7.97 -9.04 -8.19
N ARG A 59 -6.99 -9.89 -7.88
CA ARG A 59 -6.42 -10.85 -8.83
C ARG A 59 -7.47 -11.87 -9.29
N LEU A 60 -8.33 -12.36 -8.39
CA LEU A 60 -9.41 -13.27 -8.75
C LEU A 60 -10.49 -12.57 -9.59
N GLU A 61 -10.82 -11.32 -9.26
CA GLU A 61 -11.80 -10.53 -10.00
C GLU A 61 -11.31 -10.18 -11.41
N SER A 62 -10.06 -9.77 -11.56
CA SER A 62 -9.43 -9.52 -12.87
C SER A 62 -9.44 -10.76 -13.77
N LYS A 63 -9.30 -11.96 -13.20
CA LYS A 63 -9.40 -13.22 -13.96
C LYS A 63 -10.83 -13.58 -14.41
N ARG A 64 -11.86 -13.03 -13.77
CA ARG A 64 -13.27 -13.26 -14.14
C ARG A 64 -13.76 -12.33 -15.24
N GLN A 65 -13.07 -11.21 -15.46
CA GLN A 65 -13.41 -10.21 -16.46
C GLN A 65 -12.67 -10.41 -17.81
N HIS A 66 -11.78 -11.41 -17.87
CA HIS A 66 -11.12 -11.90 -19.08
C HIS A 66 -11.68 -13.27 -19.46
#